data_AF-A0A6G0XPT0-F1
#
_entry.id   AF-A0A6G0XPT0-F1
#
_cell.length_a   1.000
_cell.length_b   1.000
_cell.length_c   1.000
_cell.angle_alpha   90.00
_cell.angle_beta   90.00
_cell.angle_gamma   90.00
#
_symmetry.space_group_name_H-M   'P 1'
#
loop_
_entity.id
_entity.type
_entity.pdbx_description
1 polymer ?
#
loop_
_entity_poly.entity_id
_entity_poly.type
_entity_poly.pdbx_seq_one_letter_code
_entity_poly.pdbx_strand_id
1 'polypeptide(L)'
;MQLWSALIVFFHALSMGLVLVLFDGSGINSGVAAPCYYLALLNAILFPHRSGFRVRFLFATISTSLLSLVFAVICASVVPSHFLEYTTYVGVTLALGMMISHEEESLRRAFFVRRAIRSHEFDTWYRAVMTIRPYIQRKIATKRIAWKRHHTAILMPLTSEVDMSKQDRQKANKIPTSNLLATASKYGMYFDVTQAIVAACILAAYLS
;
A
#
# COMPACT_ATOMS: atom_id res chain seq x y z
N MET A 1 5.29 7.38 -13.91
CA MET A 1 5.05 7.54 -12.45
C MET A 1 6.29 7.24 -11.62
N GLN A 2 6.91 6.06 -11.71
CA GLN A 2 8.09 5.72 -10.89
C GLN A 2 9.30 6.63 -11.11
N LEU A 3 9.53 7.08 -12.34
CA LEU A 3 10.59 8.05 -12.67
C LEU A 3 10.39 9.38 -11.93
N TRP A 4 9.18 9.95 -11.96
CA TRP A 4 8.87 11.21 -11.27
C TRP A 4 9.04 11.08 -9.75
N SER A 5 8.61 9.96 -9.17
CA SER A 5 8.83 9.68 -7.75
C SER A 5 10.32 9.56 -7.42
N ALA A 6 11.11 8.90 -8.28
CA ALA A 6 12.56 8.80 -8.10
C ALA A 6 13.26 10.16 -8.22
N LEU A 7 12.83 11.02 -9.15
CA LEU A 7 13.35 12.39 -9.29
C LEU A 7 13.04 13.25 -8.07
N ILE A 8 11.80 13.20 -7.56
CA ILE A 8 11.41 13.96 -6.36
C ILE A 8 12.25 13.53 -5.15
N VAL A 9 12.39 12.22 -4.96
CA VAL A 9 13.26 11.65 -3.93
C VAL A 9 14.70 12.11 -4.08
N PHE A 10 15.24 12.05 -5.30
CA PHE A 10 16.61 12.45 -5.61
C PHE A 10 16.83 13.93 -5.26
N PHE A 11 15.98 14.83 -5.73
CA PHE A 11 16.09 16.26 -5.43
C PHE A 11 15.89 16.56 -3.95
N HIS A 12 14.96 15.89 -3.28
CA HIS A 12 14.74 16.07 -1.85
C HIS A 12 15.98 15.67 -1.03
N ALA A 13 16.53 14.47 -1.26
CA ALA A 13 17.72 14.02 -0.54
C ALA A 13 18.98 14.82 -0.91
N LEU A 14 19.10 15.24 -2.17
CA LEU A 14 20.18 16.14 -2.61
C LEU A 14 20.07 17.51 -1.93
N SER A 15 18.87 18.06 -1.80
CA SER A 15 18.66 19.34 -1.11
C SER A 15 19.06 19.27 0.37
N MET A 16 18.70 18.19 1.07
CA MET A 16 19.09 17.98 2.47
C MET A 16 20.60 17.81 2.63
N GLY A 17 21.25 17.10 1.69
CA GLY A 17 22.71 16.97 1.67
C GLY A 17 23.41 18.30 1.39
N LEU A 18 22.88 19.10 0.46
CA LEU A 18 23.45 20.41 0.14
C LEU A 18 23.34 21.38 1.33
N VAL A 19 22.23 21.37 2.05
CA VAL A 19 22.07 22.17 3.28
C VAL A 19 23.11 21.77 4.33
N LEU A 20 23.37 20.48 4.53
CA LEU A 20 24.41 19.99 5.44
C LEU A 20 25.80 20.52 5.04
N VAL A 21 26.18 20.37 3.77
CA VAL A 21 27.49 20.79 3.25
C VAL A 21 27.67 22.31 3.31
N LEU A 22 26.64 23.08 2.97
CA LEU A 22 26.67 24.55 3.03
C LEU A 22 26.70 25.05 4.47
N PHE A 23 25.98 24.41 5.38
CA PHE A 23 25.99 24.76 6.79
C PHE A 23 27.37 24.54 7.41
N ASP A 24 28.00 23.39 7.12
CA ASP A 24 29.36 23.07 7.55
C ASP A 24 30.39 24.05 6.96
N GLY A 25 30.29 24.33 5.65
CA GLY A 25 31.14 25.32 4.98
C GLY A 25 30.96 26.76 5.48
N SER A 26 29.81 27.10 6.08
CA SER A 26 29.54 28.44 6.61
C SER A 26 30.22 28.73 7.96
N GLY A 27 30.76 27.71 8.63
CA GLY A 27 31.44 27.86 9.92
C GLY A 27 30.51 28.24 11.09
N ILE A 28 29.18 28.19 10.90
CA ILE A 28 28.19 28.46 11.95
C ILE A 28 28.11 27.24 12.88
N ASN A 29 29.01 27.21 13.87
CA ASN A 29 29.07 26.14 14.88
C ASN A 29 27.91 26.26 15.89
N SER A 30 26.73 25.77 15.50
CA SER A 30 25.68 25.45 16.48
C SER A 30 25.79 23.97 16.85
N GLY A 31 26.02 23.67 18.13
CA GLY A 31 26.18 22.29 18.62
C GLY A 31 24.95 21.40 18.46
N VAL A 32 23.81 21.96 18.02
CA VAL A 32 22.53 21.26 17.86
C VAL A 32 22.11 21.11 16.40
N ALA A 33 22.43 22.06 15.51
CA ALA A 33 21.92 21.99 14.14
C ALA A 33 22.65 20.94 13.28
N ALA A 34 23.95 20.73 13.48
CA ALA A 34 24.70 19.73 12.71
C ALA A 34 24.10 18.30 12.85
N PRO A 35 23.83 17.79 14.07
CA PRO A 35 23.12 16.51 14.25
C PRO A 35 21.75 16.45 13.57
N CYS A 36 20.99 17.55 13.58
CA CYS A 36 19.68 17.62 12.93
C CYS A 36 19.78 17.47 11.41
N TYR A 37 20.78 18.08 10.77
CA TYR A 37 20.98 17.95 9.32
C TYR A 37 21.46 16.56 8.92
N TYR A 38 22.31 15.92 9.72
CA TYR A 38 22.64 14.50 9.53
C TYR A 38 21.38 13.63 9.61
N LEU A 39 20.57 13.81 10.65
CA LEU A 39 19.32 13.05 10.81
C LEU A 39 18.33 13.31 9.65
N ALA A 40 18.24 14.55 9.18
CA ALA A 40 17.41 14.91 8.02
C ALA A 40 17.90 14.21 6.75
N LEU A 41 19.21 14.21 6.50
CA LEU A 41 19.82 13.50 5.37
C LEU A 41 19.58 11.99 5.45
N LEU A 42 19.74 11.39 6.63
CA LEU A 42 19.45 9.98 6.87
C LEU A 42 18.00 9.63 6.54
N ASN A 43 17.06 10.43 7.04
CA ASN A 43 15.64 10.21 6.79
C ASN A 43 15.31 10.39 5.31
N ALA A 44 15.92 11.36 4.63
CA ALA A 44 15.72 11.56 3.20
C ALA A 44 16.26 10.39 2.36
N ILE A 45 17.41 9.81 2.73
CA ILE A 45 17.99 8.63 2.05
C ILE A 45 17.19 7.37 2.36
N LEU A 46 16.69 7.18 3.58
CA LEU A 46 15.94 5.98 3.97
C LEU A 46 14.46 6.03 3.57
N PHE A 47 13.89 7.22 3.34
CA PHE A 47 12.51 7.38 2.93
C PHE A 47 12.10 6.51 1.73
N PRO A 48 12.85 6.44 0.62
CA PRO A 48 12.53 5.61 -0.55
C PRO A 48 12.66 4.11 -0.27
N HIS A 49 13.45 3.76 0.75
CA HIS A 49 13.75 2.39 1.14
C HIS A 49 12.76 1.82 2.17
N ARG A 50 12.11 2.69 2.96
CA ARG A 50 11.07 2.34 3.96
C ARG A 50 9.65 2.63 3.49
N SER A 51 9.49 3.63 2.63
CA SER A 51 8.18 3.99 2.12
C SER A 51 7.81 2.95 1.07
N GLY A 52 6.80 2.15 1.38
CA GLY A 52 6.08 1.31 0.40
C GLY A 52 5.43 2.12 -0.74
N PHE A 53 5.84 3.37 -0.96
CA PHE A 53 5.71 4.07 -2.22
C PHE A 53 5.98 3.09 -3.35
N ARG A 54 5.20 3.15 -4.42
CA ARG A 54 5.28 2.19 -5.54
C ARG A 54 6.57 2.34 -6.36
N VAL A 55 7.70 2.70 -5.77
CA VAL A 55 9.01 2.66 -6.39
C VAL A 55 9.56 1.26 -6.16
N ARG A 56 9.72 0.49 -7.25
CA ARG A 56 10.31 -0.85 -7.14
C ARG A 56 11.74 -0.70 -6.63
N PHE A 57 12.19 -1.67 -5.83
CA PHE A 57 13.56 -1.76 -5.29
C PHE A 57 14.63 -1.27 -6.28
N LEU A 58 14.56 -1.72 -7.54
CA LEU A 58 15.51 -1.34 -8.58
C LEU A 58 15.60 0.18 -8.82
N PHE A 59 14.47 0.89 -8.85
CA PHE A 59 14.47 2.34 -9.07
C PHE A 59 14.96 3.11 -7.85
N ALA A 60 14.60 2.65 -6.64
CA ALA A 60 15.10 3.24 -5.40
C ALA A 60 16.62 3.13 -5.35
N THR A 61 17.17 1.92 -5.53
CA THR A 61 18.61 1.63 -5.52
C THR A 61 19.38 2.41 -6.57
N ILE A 62 18.87 2.53 -7.80
CA ILE A 62 19.53 3.31 -8.86
C ILE A 62 19.55 4.80 -8.48
N SER A 63 18.42 5.35 -8.04
CA SER A 63 18.30 6.76 -7.71
C SER A 63 19.17 7.17 -6.52
N THR A 64 19.24 6.34 -5.47
CA THR A 64 20.02 6.63 -4.27
C THR A 64 21.52 6.35 -4.48
N SER A 65 21.88 5.40 -5.35
CA SER A 65 23.27 5.22 -5.80
C SER A 65 23.77 6.42 -6.61
N LEU A 66 22.96 6.92 -7.56
CA LEU A 66 23.30 8.09 -8.35
C LEU A 66 23.41 9.34 -7.46
N LEU A 67 22.50 9.48 -6.51
CA LEU A 67 22.56 10.54 -5.50
C LEU A 67 23.87 10.48 -4.72
N SER A 68 24.28 9.30 -4.24
CA SER A 68 25.54 9.12 -3.50
C SER A 68 26.76 9.55 -4.33
N LEU A 69 26.79 9.18 -5.62
CA LEU A 69 27.84 9.61 -6.55
C LEU A 69 27.89 11.13 -6.72
N VAL A 70 26.74 11.75 -6.99
CA VAL A 70 26.64 13.22 -7.16
C VAL A 70 27.03 13.93 -5.88
N PHE A 71 26.55 13.45 -4.73
CA PHE A 71 26.87 14.01 -3.42
C PHE A 71 28.37 13.89 -3.10
N ALA A 72 29.01 12.76 -3.42
CA ALA A 72 30.44 12.59 -3.24
C ALA A 72 31.25 13.58 -4.08
N VAL A 73 30.86 13.81 -5.34
CA VAL A 73 31.51 14.82 -6.21
C VAL A 73 31.37 16.22 -5.62
N ILE A 74 30.18 16.58 -5.13
CA ILE A 74 29.94 17.87 -4.49
C ILE A 74 30.81 18.01 -3.23
N CYS A 75 30.83 17.01 -2.34
CA CYS A 75 31.67 17.03 -1.14
C CYS A 75 33.16 17.18 -1.48
N ALA A 76 33.67 16.46 -2.49
CA ALA A 76 35.05 16.57 -2.92
C ALA A 76 35.41 17.98 -3.41
N SER A 77 34.44 18.71 -4.00
CA SER A 77 34.65 20.07 -4.51
C SER A 77 34.47 21.17 -3.46
N VAL A 78 33.53 21.04 -2.54
CA VAL A 78 33.15 22.11 -1.60
C VAL A 78 33.84 21.95 -0.23
N VAL A 79 33.89 20.73 0.31
CA VAL A 79 34.42 20.46 1.65
C VAL A 79 35.29 19.19 1.63
N PRO A 80 36.50 19.25 1.03
CA PRO A 80 37.36 18.08 0.88
C PRO A 80 37.88 17.54 2.22
N SER A 81 37.95 18.37 3.27
CA SER A 81 38.39 17.96 4.62
C SER A 81 37.46 16.95 5.28
N HIS A 82 36.14 17.07 5.06
CA HIS A 82 35.11 16.19 5.61
C HIS A 82 34.60 15.16 4.59
N PHE A 83 35.27 15.04 3.44
CA PHE A 83 34.87 14.12 2.37
C PHE A 83 34.70 12.68 2.88
N LEU A 84 35.67 12.18 3.65
CA LEU A 84 35.67 10.80 4.13
C LEU A 84 34.53 10.55 5.13
N GLU A 85 34.24 11.51 6.00
CA GLU A 85 33.15 11.44 6.97
C GLU A 85 31.78 11.39 6.27
N TYR A 86 31.53 12.33 5.35
CA TYR A 86 30.27 12.41 4.62
C TYR A 86 30.04 11.22 3.68
N THR A 87 31.06 10.80 2.94
CA THR A 87 30.94 9.67 2.01
C THR A 87 30.76 8.35 2.74
N THR A 88 31.45 8.15 3.88
CA THR A 88 31.26 6.94 4.70
C THR A 88 29.86 6.92 5.32
N TYR A 89 29.39 8.05 5.84
CA TYR A 89 28.04 8.18 6.39
C TYR A 89 26.95 7.83 5.37
N VAL A 90 27.01 8.43 4.18
CA VAL A 90 26.06 8.16 3.09
C VAL A 90 26.20 6.73 2.61
N GLY A 91 27.42 6.21 2.46
CA GLY A 91 27.68 4.84 2.03
C GLY A 91 27.09 3.79 2.97
N VAL A 92 27.29 3.94 4.27
CA VAL A 92 26.72 3.04 5.29
C VAL A 92 25.20 3.15 5.30
N THR A 93 24.65 4.37 5.31
CA THR A 93 23.20 4.59 5.32
C THR A 93 22.52 3.98 4.09
N LEU A 94 23.16 4.13 2.93
CA LEU A 94 22.70 3.55 1.66
C LEU A 94 22.73 2.02 1.71
N ALA A 95 23.83 1.42 2.18
CA ALA A 95 23.95 -0.03 2.32
C ALA A 95 22.85 -0.61 3.23
N LEU A 96 22.61 0.00 4.39
CA LEU A 96 21.51 -0.40 5.27
C LEU A 96 20.15 -0.22 4.62
N GLY A 97 19.91 0.90 3.93
CA GLY A 97 18.68 1.14 3.19
C GLY A 97 18.41 0.07 2.12
N MET A 98 19.45 -0.31 1.37
CA MET A 98 19.36 -1.37 0.36
C MET A 98 19.07 -2.74 0.98
N MET A 99 19.71 -3.08 2.11
CA MET A 99 19.43 -4.35 2.81
C MET A 99 17.97 -4.43 3.25
N ILE A 100 17.46 -3.37 3.88
CA ILE A 100 16.05 -3.29 4.31
C ILE A 100 15.11 -3.48 3.12
N SER A 101 15.32 -2.75 2.03
CA SER A 101 14.45 -2.86 0.86
C SER A 101 14.56 -4.22 0.16
N HIS A 102 15.73 -4.86 0.19
CA HIS A 102 15.91 -6.21 -0.32
C HIS A 102 15.09 -7.22 0.49
N GLU A 103 15.15 -7.14 1.82
CA GLU A 103 14.35 -7.99 2.71
C GLU A 103 12.85 -7.76 2.49
N GLU A 104 12.39 -6.52 2.45
CA GLU A 104 10.98 -6.19 2.20
C GLU A 104 10.47 -6.73 0.86
N GLU A 105 11.27 -6.60 -0.21
CA GLU A 105 10.92 -7.12 -1.53
C GLU A 105 10.93 -8.66 -1.56
N SER A 106 11.86 -9.31 -0.85
CA SER A 106 11.89 -10.77 -0.71
C SER A 106 10.64 -11.30 0.02
N LEU A 107 10.22 -10.62 1.09
CA LEU A 107 9.01 -10.94 1.85
C LEU A 107 7.75 -10.73 1.00
N ARG A 108 7.71 -9.65 0.22
CA ARG A 108 6.60 -9.36 -0.70
C ARG A 108 6.46 -10.47 -1.75
N ARG A 109 7.57 -10.90 -2.37
CA ARG A 109 7.57 -12.01 -3.34
C ARG A 109 7.15 -13.33 -2.70
N ALA A 110 7.69 -13.65 -1.52
CA ALA A 110 7.31 -14.84 -0.77
C ALA A 110 5.82 -14.83 -0.37
N PHE A 111 5.29 -13.67 0.03
CA PHE A 111 3.88 -13.50 0.31
C PHE A 111 3.01 -13.73 -0.93
N PHE A 112 3.39 -13.17 -2.08
CA PHE A 112 2.67 -13.40 -3.33
C PHE A 112 2.69 -14.88 -3.77
N VAL A 113 3.83 -15.55 -3.62
CA VAL A 113 3.94 -16.99 -3.89
C VAL A 113 3.05 -17.80 -2.95
N ARG A 114 3.11 -17.55 -1.64
CA ARG A 114 2.24 -18.22 -0.65
C ARG A 114 0.76 -17.95 -0.91
N ARG A 115 0.42 -16.72 -1.29
CA ARG A 115 -0.95 -16.34 -1.68
C ARG A 115 -1.40 -17.10 -2.93
N ALA A 116 -0.54 -17.19 -3.95
CA ALA A 116 -0.84 -17.93 -5.18
C ALA A 116 -1.03 -19.43 -4.92
N ILE A 117 -0.18 -20.04 -4.09
CA ILE A 117 -0.31 -21.45 -3.67
C ILE A 117 -1.65 -21.65 -2.94
N ARG A 118 -1.96 -20.80 -1.96
CA ARG A 118 -3.24 -20.88 -1.23
C ARG A 118 -4.45 -20.70 -2.14
N SER A 119 -4.39 -19.81 -3.13
CA SER A 119 -5.45 -19.64 -4.12
C SER A 119 -5.61 -20.88 -5.01
N HIS A 120 -4.51 -21.53 -5.38
CA HIS A 120 -4.54 -22.78 -6.14
C HIS A 120 -5.12 -23.94 -5.32
N GLU A 121 -4.69 -24.10 -4.07
CA GLU A 121 -5.27 -25.08 -3.13
C GLU A 121 -6.76 -24.82 -2.87
N PHE A 122 -7.16 -23.55 -2.79
CA PHE A 122 -8.57 -23.19 -2.67
C PHE A 122 -9.36 -23.56 -3.93
N ASP A 123 -8.81 -23.37 -5.14
CA ASP A 123 -9.48 -23.76 -6.38
C ASP A 123 -9.67 -25.28 -6.48
N THR A 124 -8.64 -26.06 -6.13
CA THR A 124 -8.75 -27.54 -6.13
C THR A 124 -9.77 -28.04 -5.10
N TRP A 125 -9.74 -27.49 -3.88
CA TRP A 125 -10.75 -27.79 -2.86
C TRP A 125 -12.16 -27.35 -3.30
N TYR A 126 -12.30 -26.17 -3.88
CA TYR A 126 -13.58 -25.64 -4.34
C TYR A 126 -14.19 -26.51 -5.43
N ARG A 127 -13.38 -26.99 -6.39
CA ARG A 127 -13.81 -27.96 -7.42
C ARG A 127 -14.29 -29.27 -6.78
N ALA A 128 -13.55 -29.80 -5.81
CA ALA A 128 -13.96 -31.02 -5.09
C ALA A 128 -15.30 -30.84 -4.35
N VAL A 129 -15.51 -29.69 -3.69
CA VAL A 129 -16.77 -29.36 -3.03
C VAL A 129 -17.92 -29.18 -4.03
N MET A 130 -17.65 -28.60 -5.20
CA MET A 130 -18.65 -28.45 -6.26
C MET A 130 -19.15 -29.79 -6.80
N THR A 131 -18.32 -30.84 -6.80
CA THR A 131 -18.75 -32.22 -7.13
C THR A 131 -19.75 -32.78 -6.11
N ILE A 132 -19.64 -32.40 -4.83
CA ILE A 132 -20.51 -32.87 -3.75
C ILE A 132 -21.82 -32.07 -3.69
N ARG A 133 -21.80 -30.79 -4.08
CA ARG A 133 -22.95 -29.88 -4.10
C ARG A 133 -24.22 -30.46 -4.77
N PRO A 134 -24.19 -31.07 -5.98
CA PRO A 134 -25.38 -31.64 -6.59
C PRO A 134 -25.96 -32.82 -5.79
N TYR A 135 -25.12 -33.62 -5.13
CA TYR A 135 -25.58 -34.72 -4.26
C TYR A 135 -26.32 -34.18 -3.04
N ILE A 136 -25.78 -33.14 -2.40
CA ILE A 136 -26.45 -32.47 -1.28
C ILE A 136 -27.76 -31.84 -1.74
N GLN A 137 -27.78 -31.14 -2.88
CA GLN A 137 -28.99 -30.54 -3.42
C GLN A 137 -30.07 -31.58 -3.75
N ARG A 138 -29.70 -32.71 -4.34
CA ARG A 138 -30.63 -33.84 -4.57
C ARG A 138 -31.16 -34.40 -3.26
N LYS A 139 -30.30 -34.65 -2.28
CA LYS A 139 -30.71 -35.19 -0.97
C LYS A 139 -31.64 -34.22 -0.22
N ILE A 140 -31.38 -32.91 -0.28
CA ILE A 140 -32.25 -31.87 0.29
C ILE A 140 -33.58 -31.79 -0.48
N ALA A 141 -33.56 -31.87 -1.82
CA ALA A 141 -34.78 -31.88 -2.63
C ALA A 141 -35.65 -33.10 -2.30
N THR A 142 -35.07 -34.29 -2.22
CA THR A 142 -35.78 -35.51 -1.83
C THR A 142 -36.34 -35.42 -0.41
N LYS A 143 -35.56 -34.89 0.56
CA LYS A 143 -36.07 -34.65 1.92
C LYS A 143 -37.17 -33.59 1.96
N ARG A 144 -37.10 -32.54 1.13
CA ARG A 144 -38.18 -31.54 1.00
C ARG A 144 -39.44 -32.13 0.41
N ILE A 145 -39.32 -33.00 -0.59
CA ILE A 145 -40.47 -33.70 -1.20
C ILE A 145 -41.08 -34.67 -0.18
N ALA A 146 -40.26 -35.44 0.55
CA ALA A 146 -40.72 -36.33 1.60
C ALA A 146 -41.40 -35.56 2.76
N TRP A 147 -40.81 -34.45 3.20
CA TRP A 147 -41.40 -33.57 4.21
C TRP A 147 -42.70 -32.94 3.70
N LYS A 148 -42.74 -32.42 2.47
CA LYS A 148 -43.97 -31.93 1.86
C LYS A 148 -45.04 -33.02 1.78
N ARG A 149 -44.70 -34.25 1.40
CA ARG A 149 -45.65 -35.38 1.36
C ARG A 149 -46.17 -35.74 2.75
N HIS A 150 -45.31 -35.79 3.76
CA HIS A 150 -45.76 -36.00 5.15
C HIS A 150 -46.62 -34.83 5.65
N HIS A 151 -46.30 -33.59 5.28
CA HIS A 151 -47.04 -32.41 5.71
C HIS A 151 -48.34 -32.17 4.93
N THR A 152 -48.42 -32.60 3.66
CA THR A 152 -49.66 -32.59 2.84
C THR A 152 -50.55 -33.81 3.10
N ALA A 153 -49.98 -34.93 3.56
CA ALA A 153 -50.78 -36.04 4.10
C ALA A 153 -51.41 -35.70 5.46
N ILE A 154 -50.84 -34.75 6.20
CA ILE A 154 -51.40 -34.23 7.46
C ILE A 154 -52.30 -33.00 7.22
N LEU A 155 -52.13 -32.28 6.11
CA LEU A 155 -52.92 -31.10 5.74
C LEU A 155 -53.32 -31.14 4.26
N MET A 156 -54.46 -31.75 3.96
CA MET A 156 -55.30 -31.31 2.85
C MET A 156 -56.78 -31.57 3.22
N PRO A 157 -57.72 -30.63 2.99
CA PRO A 157 -57.62 -29.39 2.22
C PRO A 157 -57.96 -28.16 3.07
N LEU A 158 -57.01 -27.29 3.36
CA LEU A 158 -57.37 -25.89 3.58
C LEU A 158 -56.30 -25.01 2.91
N THR A 159 -56.83 -24.07 2.12
CA THR A 159 -56.22 -22.83 1.61
C THR A 159 -55.17 -22.91 0.50
N SER A 160 -55.70 -22.66 -0.70
CA SER A 160 -55.04 -22.07 -1.86
C SER A 160 -54.46 -20.67 -1.57
N GLU A 161 -53.44 -20.48 -0.74
CA GLU A 161 -52.78 -19.16 -0.60
C GLU A 161 -51.31 -19.23 -0.15
N VAL A 162 -50.40 -19.93 -0.85
CA VAL A 162 -48.95 -19.80 -0.53
C VAL A 162 -48.04 -19.95 -1.76
N ASP A 163 -48.31 -19.24 -2.85
CA ASP A 163 -47.35 -19.12 -3.96
C ASP A 163 -46.74 -17.70 -4.13
N MET A 164 -47.14 -16.73 -3.30
CA MET A 164 -46.54 -15.37 -3.34
C MET A 164 -45.24 -15.20 -2.52
N SER A 165 -44.85 -16.15 -1.67
CA SER A 165 -43.76 -15.93 -0.69
C SER A 165 -42.33 -16.16 -1.22
N LYS A 166 -42.15 -16.83 -2.36
CA LYS A 166 -40.81 -17.24 -2.83
C LYS A 166 -40.11 -16.20 -3.69
N GLN A 167 -40.84 -15.34 -4.38
CA GLN A 167 -40.25 -14.33 -5.27
C GLN A 167 -39.70 -13.13 -4.48
N ASP A 168 -40.27 -12.82 -3.31
CA ASP A 168 -39.79 -11.74 -2.42
C ASP A 168 -38.53 -12.08 -1.63
N ARG A 169 -38.33 -13.35 -1.24
CA ARG A 169 -37.11 -13.74 -0.49
C ARG A 169 -35.82 -13.75 -1.33
N GLN A 170 -35.92 -13.84 -2.66
CA GLN A 170 -34.74 -13.78 -3.54
C GLN A 170 -34.27 -12.36 -3.84
N LYS A 171 -35.15 -11.34 -3.77
CA LYS A 171 -34.75 -9.93 -3.87
C LYS A 171 -34.05 -9.42 -2.61
N ALA A 172 -34.40 -9.94 -1.43
CA ALA A 172 -33.86 -9.50 -0.14
C ALA A 172 -32.37 -9.84 0.09
N ASN A 173 -31.79 -10.80 -0.64
CA ASN A 173 -30.42 -11.29 -0.40
C ASN A 173 -29.36 -10.80 -1.40
N LYS A 174 -29.68 -9.86 -2.30
CA LYS A 174 -28.67 -9.16 -3.09
C LYS A 174 -28.16 -7.96 -2.30
N ILE A 175 -27.09 -8.15 -1.52
CA ILE A 175 -26.36 -7.05 -0.90
C ILE A 175 -25.88 -6.12 -2.04
N PRO A 176 -26.33 -4.86 -2.11
CA PRO A 176 -26.00 -3.95 -3.20
C PRO A 176 -24.58 -3.41 -3.00
N THR A 177 -23.58 -4.23 -3.35
CA THR A 177 -22.15 -3.88 -3.30
C THR A 177 -21.79 -2.66 -4.15
N SER A 178 -22.55 -2.38 -5.22
CA SER A 178 -22.37 -1.19 -6.06
C SER A 178 -22.71 0.11 -5.33
N ASN A 179 -23.73 0.12 -4.48
CA ASN A 179 -24.13 1.32 -3.73
C ASN A 179 -23.13 1.62 -2.61
N LEU A 180 -22.57 0.61 -1.96
CA LEU A 180 -21.54 0.79 -0.94
C LEU A 180 -20.23 1.36 -1.52
N LEU A 181 -19.83 0.92 -2.72
CA LEU A 181 -18.65 1.46 -3.41
C LEU A 181 -18.86 2.90 -3.89
N ALA A 182 -20.06 3.24 -4.36
CA ALA A 182 -20.39 4.61 -4.75
C ALA A 182 -20.36 5.58 -3.55
N THR A 183 -20.83 5.14 -2.38
CA THR A 183 -20.78 5.97 -1.16
C THR A 183 -19.34 6.13 -0.66
N ALA A 184 -18.51 5.08 -0.69
CA ALA A 184 -17.10 5.17 -0.33
C ALA A 184 -16.32 6.13 -1.26
N SER A 185 -16.59 6.12 -2.56
CA SER A 185 -15.98 7.04 -3.52
C SER A 185 -16.37 8.50 -3.29
N LYS A 186 -17.62 8.77 -2.85
CA LYS A 186 -18.05 10.13 -2.51
C LYS A 186 -17.29 10.67 -1.31
N TYR A 187 -17.12 9.87 -0.25
CA TYR A 187 -16.36 10.29 0.93
C TYR A 187 -14.87 10.53 0.64
N GLY A 188 -14.26 9.71 -0.23
CA GLY A 188 -12.88 9.95 -0.68
C GLY A 188 -12.72 11.29 -1.42
N MET A 189 -13.68 11.64 -2.28
CA MET A 189 -13.64 12.90 -3.01
C MET A 189 -13.82 14.13 -2.11
N TYR A 190 -14.67 14.07 -1.08
CA TYR A 190 -14.80 15.16 -0.11
C TYR A 190 -13.54 15.37 0.71
N PHE A 191 -12.85 14.28 1.07
CA PHE A 191 -11.59 14.34 1.80
C PHE A 191 -10.48 15.03 0.97
N ASP A 192 -10.34 14.67 -0.30
CA ASP A 192 -9.36 15.31 -1.21
C ASP A 192 -9.64 16.81 -1.37
N VAL A 193 -10.91 17.21 -1.46
CA VAL A 193 -11.30 18.64 -1.55
C VAL A 193 -10.95 19.39 -0.26
N THR A 194 -11.24 18.82 0.91
CA THR A 194 -10.86 19.46 2.18
C THR A 194 -9.34 19.57 2.33
N GLN A 195 -8.58 18.58 1.89
CA GLN A 195 -7.13 18.60 1.94
C GLN A 195 -6.55 19.65 0.99
N ALA A 196 -7.13 19.82 -0.20
CA ALA A 196 -6.73 20.87 -1.14
C ALA A 196 -7.01 22.29 -0.59
N ILE A 197 -8.13 22.49 0.09
CA ILE A 197 -8.47 23.78 0.72
C ILE A 197 -7.49 24.11 1.86
N VAL A 198 -7.20 23.14 2.73
CA VAL A 198 -6.22 23.33 3.81
C VAL A 198 -4.83 23.65 3.25
N ALA A 199 -4.41 22.94 2.19
CA ALA A 199 -3.14 23.21 1.52
C ALA A 199 -3.09 24.62 0.91
N ALA A 200 -4.18 25.08 0.30
CA ALA A 200 -4.27 26.44 -0.25
C ALA A 200 -4.23 27.51 0.84
N CYS A 201 -4.89 27.30 1.98
CA CYS A 201 -4.84 28.22 3.13
C CYS A 201 -3.43 28.30 3.74
N ILE A 202 -2.74 27.17 3.88
CA ILE A 202 -1.35 27.15 4.36
C ILE A 202 -0.42 27.87 3.38
N LEU A 203 -0.60 27.64 2.07
CA LEU A 203 0.19 28.30 1.04
C LEU A 203 -0.04 29.82 1.04
N ALA A 204 -1.30 30.26 1.17
CA ALA A 204 -1.65 31.68 1.23
C ALA A 204 -1.08 32.37 2.49
N ALA A 205 -1.11 31.70 3.64
CA ALA A 205 -0.53 32.21 4.89
C ALA A 205 1.02 32.24 4.86
N TYR A 206 1.65 31.49 3.96
CA TYR A 206 3.11 31.49 3.79
C TYR A 206 3.59 32.55 2.77
N LEU A 207 2.69 33.03 1.91
CA LEU A 207 2.95 34.06 0.91
C LEU A 207 2.61 35.49 1.38
N SER A 208 1.88 35.62 2.50
CA SER A 208 1.62 36.88 3.23
C SER A 208 2.66 37.15 4.29
#